data_AF-A0A6A6D4M1-F1
#
_entry.id   AF-A0A6A6D4M1-F1
#
_cell.length_a   1.000
_cell.length_b   1.000
_cell.length_c   1.000
_cell.angle_alpha   90.00
_cell.angle_beta   90.00
_cell.angle_gamma   90.00
#
_symmetry.space_group_name_H-M   'P 1'
#
loop_
_entity.id
_entity.type
_entity.pdbx_description
1 polymer ?
#
loop_
_entity_poly.entity_id
_entity_poly.type
_entity_poly.pdbx_seq_one_letter_code
_entity_poly.pdbx_strand_id
1 'polypeptide(L)'
;MPDSTLVGSIAHASQENQLSLASLNFDFSLVKLEAPAEYQALGASLSPLRRKAAEQGHSHVTARKLGALFQQLLPSTPKLLKAYGSRASEIARDPRLEANPAYLDGVFPEHAGVDGTSIWAAATSGQGAIEMHLLACMLARMWSSSEATSIWVELVEGRKDDISRCDPSEPLHLSTMTAAQVHITRDQLAEWDNSARSWLRTADEANQSKQKQLMLILRNLSLPISAERSTYRSVLDTWLSALSMMERVLCGTAQRVETGAILLGLSSWHLYPDLNDPLVSKSGVVTVGIETSPAQQATGPYWSLPLAHLKHYGSPECVQRTLSDDSERLTFDEYLAVALGSFLTNWDDPAQNIQEYSEVIITFVEYLRNCPLPMPTTGILDIAMLTEQKRSKSVVDNS
;
A
#
# COMPACT_ATOMS: atom_id res chain seq x y z
N MET A 1 26.20 48.17 -15.87
CA MET A 1 26.63 46.76 -15.79
C MET A 1 26.41 46.24 -14.38
N PRO A 2 25.28 45.56 -14.13
CA PRO A 2 25.20 44.59 -13.04
C PRO A 2 24.32 43.39 -13.45
N ASP A 3 24.89 42.32 -14.05
CA ASP A 3 24.08 41.13 -14.37
C ASP A 3 24.88 39.79 -14.33
N SER A 4 26.21 39.81 -14.37
CA SER A 4 27.01 38.58 -14.43
C SER A 4 27.21 37.89 -13.08
N THR A 5 27.22 38.64 -11.98
CA THR A 5 27.45 38.09 -10.62
C THR A 5 26.21 37.38 -10.08
N LEU A 6 25.00 37.91 -10.32
CA LEU A 6 23.76 37.30 -9.83
C LEU A 6 23.45 35.98 -10.56
N VAL A 7 23.66 35.93 -11.87
CA VAL A 7 23.49 34.72 -12.69
C VAL A 7 24.51 33.64 -12.30
N GLY A 8 25.76 34.03 -12.00
CA GLY A 8 26.78 33.11 -11.51
C GLY A 8 26.46 32.52 -10.14
N SER A 9 25.92 33.31 -9.20
CA SER A 9 25.51 32.84 -7.87
C SER A 9 24.32 31.88 -7.91
N ILE A 10 23.33 32.16 -8.77
CA ILE A 10 22.17 31.27 -8.97
C ILE A 10 22.60 29.95 -9.62
N ALA A 11 23.49 30.00 -10.62
CA ALA A 11 24.03 28.81 -11.26
C ALA A 11 24.83 27.95 -10.27
N HIS A 12 25.70 28.56 -9.45
CA HIS A 12 26.50 27.84 -8.46
C HIS A 12 25.63 27.21 -7.37
N ALA A 13 24.65 27.95 -6.83
CA ALA A 13 23.70 27.41 -5.85
C ALA A 13 22.86 26.27 -6.42
N SER A 14 22.46 26.35 -7.70
CA SER A 14 21.73 25.27 -8.37
C SER A 14 22.58 24.01 -8.55
N GLN A 15 23.88 24.17 -8.87
CA GLN A 15 24.80 23.05 -9.04
C GLN A 15 25.13 22.38 -7.71
N GLU A 16 25.36 23.14 -6.64
CA GLU A 16 25.58 22.59 -5.30
C GLU A 16 24.33 21.84 -4.79
N ASN A 17 23.13 22.39 -5.00
CA ASN A 17 21.89 21.68 -4.67
C ASN A 17 21.74 20.39 -5.50
N GLN A 18 22.04 20.40 -6.79
CA GLN A 18 21.98 19.18 -7.61
C GLN A 18 23.00 18.13 -7.17
N LEU A 19 24.22 18.52 -6.80
CA LEU A 19 25.25 17.61 -6.30
C LEU A 19 24.87 17.02 -4.94
N SER A 20 24.33 17.82 -4.03
CA SER A 20 23.83 17.33 -2.73
C SER A 20 22.65 16.38 -2.91
N LEU A 21 21.73 16.66 -3.83
CA LEU A 21 20.59 15.78 -4.12
C LEU A 21 21.00 14.48 -4.79
N ALA A 22 21.99 14.53 -5.67
CA ALA A 22 22.56 13.33 -6.28
C ALA A 22 23.25 12.46 -5.23
N SER A 23 24.03 13.04 -4.31
CA SER A 23 24.69 12.29 -3.24
C SER A 23 23.68 11.68 -2.27
N LEU A 24 22.57 12.35 -1.97
CA LEU A 24 21.51 11.81 -1.10
C LEU A 24 20.72 10.68 -1.75
N ASN A 25 20.31 10.85 -3.02
CA ASN A 25 19.65 9.76 -3.74
C ASN A 25 20.57 8.53 -3.81
N PHE A 26 21.86 8.75 -4.02
CA PHE A 26 22.87 7.70 -3.97
C PHE A 26 22.96 7.07 -2.58
N ASP A 27 22.99 7.88 -1.51
CA ASP A 27 22.99 7.39 -0.12
C ASP A 27 21.75 6.54 0.19
N PHE A 28 20.56 6.96 -0.25
CA PHE A 28 19.32 6.19 -0.10
C PHE A 28 19.37 4.82 -0.81
N SER A 29 20.05 4.73 -1.95
CA SER A 29 20.23 3.47 -2.66
C SER A 29 21.27 2.54 -2.04
N LEU A 30 22.26 3.08 -1.31
CA LEU A 30 23.40 2.31 -0.82
C LEU A 30 23.31 1.89 0.65
N VAL A 31 22.76 2.74 1.53
CA VAL A 31 22.69 2.38 2.95
C VAL A 31 21.58 1.33 3.16
N LYS A 32 22.02 0.16 3.59
CA LYS A 32 21.22 -1.00 3.96
C LYS A 32 21.50 -1.33 5.41
N LEU A 33 20.45 -1.38 6.21
CA LEU A 33 20.52 -1.80 7.60
C LEU A 33 20.26 -3.30 7.70
N GLU A 34 20.83 -3.91 8.74
CA GLU A 34 20.46 -5.27 9.10
C GLU A 34 19.00 -5.29 9.59
N ALA A 35 18.18 -6.15 9.00
CA ALA A 35 16.79 -6.27 9.40
C ALA A 35 16.68 -6.80 10.84
N PRO A 36 15.75 -6.29 11.66
CA PRO A 36 15.54 -6.80 13.02
C PRO A 36 15.22 -8.30 13.00
N ALA A 37 15.60 -9.00 14.07
CA ALA A 37 15.48 -10.46 14.19
C ALA A 37 14.05 -10.95 13.91
N GLU A 38 13.05 -10.16 14.30
CA GLU A 38 11.63 -10.47 14.14
C GLU A 38 11.18 -10.55 12.69
N TYR A 39 11.90 -9.94 11.75
CA TYR A 39 11.57 -9.94 10.31
C TYR A 39 12.37 -10.95 9.51
N GLN A 40 13.38 -11.60 10.10
CA GLN A 40 14.31 -12.47 9.37
C GLN A 40 13.61 -13.66 8.71
N ALA A 41 12.57 -14.21 9.34
CA ALA A 41 11.81 -15.31 8.76
C ALA A 41 11.02 -14.88 7.51
N LEU A 42 10.41 -13.70 7.56
CA LEU A 42 9.79 -13.09 6.38
C LEU A 42 10.81 -12.96 5.25
N GLY A 43 11.98 -12.36 5.51
CA GLY A 43 13.03 -12.21 4.51
C GLY A 43 13.53 -13.53 3.91
N ALA A 44 13.51 -14.62 4.71
CA ALA A 44 13.86 -15.97 4.25
C ALA A 44 12.77 -16.64 3.40
N SER A 45 11.49 -16.27 3.61
CA SER A 45 10.36 -16.79 2.85
C SER A 45 10.13 -16.11 1.49
N LEU A 46 10.73 -14.93 1.28
CA LEU A 46 10.59 -14.20 0.02
C LEU A 46 11.30 -14.90 -1.13
N SER A 47 10.71 -14.82 -2.32
CA SER A 47 11.38 -15.23 -3.54
C SER A 47 12.68 -14.42 -3.76
N PRO A 48 13.69 -14.99 -4.43
CA PRO A 48 14.94 -14.27 -4.70
C PRO A 48 14.72 -12.92 -5.39
N LEU A 49 13.74 -12.85 -6.31
CA LEU A 49 13.38 -11.63 -7.02
C LEU A 49 12.79 -10.58 -6.08
N ARG A 50 11.79 -10.93 -5.26
CA ARG A 50 11.17 -10.01 -4.30
C ARG A 50 12.17 -9.52 -3.27
N ARG A 51 13.03 -10.42 -2.78
CA ARG A 51 14.10 -10.05 -1.85
C ARG A 51 15.08 -9.07 -2.48
N LYS A 52 15.51 -9.31 -3.72
CA LYS A 52 16.40 -8.38 -4.44
C LYS A 52 15.71 -7.03 -4.68
N ALA A 53 14.45 -7.02 -5.08
CA ALA A 53 13.66 -5.81 -5.29
C ALA A 53 13.51 -5.00 -3.98
N ALA A 54 13.32 -5.68 -2.85
CA ALA A 54 13.21 -5.07 -1.54
C ALA A 54 14.54 -4.54 -1.00
N GLU A 55 15.68 -5.17 -1.33
CA GLU A 55 16.99 -4.79 -0.79
C GLU A 55 17.77 -3.81 -1.68
N GLN A 56 17.50 -3.80 -2.99
CA GLN A 56 18.29 -3.06 -3.99
C GLN A 56 17.42 -2.31 -5.00
N GLY A 57 16.10 -2.52 -4.99
CA GLY A 57 15.17 -1.94 -5.96
C GLY A 57 14.52 -0.64 -5.48
N HIS A 58 13.53 -0.19 -6.27
CA HIS A 58 12.76 1.03 -5.99
C HIS A 58 12.00 0.97 -4.67
N SER A 59 11.58 -0.21 -4.22
CA SER A 59 10.96 -0.42 -2.91
C SER A 59 11.89 -0.01 -1.76
N HIS A 60 13.17 -0.37 -1.80
CA HIS A 60 14.17 0.06 -0.81
C HIS A 60 14.30 1.58 -0.75
N VAL A 61 14.51 2.18 -1.93
CA VAL A 61 14.69 3.63 -2.05
C VAL A 61 13.45 4.38 -1.56
N THR A 62 12.25 3.91 -1.92
CA THR A 62 10.98 4.51 -1.48
C THR A 62 10.81 4.41 0.03
N ALA A 63 11.08 3.24 0.61
CA ALA A 63 11.03 3.00 2.05
C ALA A 63 11.92 3.99 2.81
N ARG A 64 13.17 4.19 2.36
CA ARG A 64 14.10 5.12 3.01
C ARG A 64 13.72 6.58 2.84
N LYS A 65 13.28 6.97 1.65
CA LYS A 65 12.82 8.34 1.39
C LYS A 65 11.63 8.70 2.28
N LEU A 66 10.63 7.81 2.36
CA LEU A 66 9.47 8.00 3.23
C LEU A 66 9.87 8.01 4.71
N GLY A 67 10.68 7.05 5.15
CA GLY A 67 11.18 7.00 6.53
C GLY A 67 11.90 8.29 6.93
N ALA A 68 12.83 8.77 6.10
CA ALA A 68 13.57 10.02 6.36
C ALA A 68 12.67 11.27 6.37
N LEU A 69 11.66 11.33 5.50
CA LEU A 69 10.75 12.47 5.39
C LEU A 69 9.84 12.63 6.61
N PHE A 70 9.42 11.52 7.21
CA PHE A 70 8.47 11.50 8.34
C PHE A 70 9.12 11.26 9.72
N GLN A 71 10.40 10.88 9.78
CA GLN A 71 11.11 10.45 11.00
C GLN A 71 10.86 11.33 12.24
N GLN A 72 10.80 12.65 12.08
CA GLN A 72 10.63 13.59 13.20
C GLN A 72 9.25 13.53 13.86
N LEU A 73 8.24 12.99 13.18
CA LEU A 73 6.86 12.92 13.67
C LEU A 73 6.56 11.60 14.40
N LEU A 74 7.45 10.62 14.29
CA LEU A 74 7.17 9.25 14.69
C LEU A 74 7.28 9.09 16.21
N PRO A 75 6.25 8.56 16.88
CA PRO A 75 6.34 8.17 18.27
C PRO A 75 7.26 6.95 18.44
N SER A 76 7.84 6.78 19.63
CA SER A 76 8.60 5.56 19.92
C SER A 76 7.66 4.36 20.07
N THR A 77 7.75 3.40 19.14
CA THR A 77 6.87 2.22 19.12
C THR A 77 7.59 0.86 19.05
N PRO A 78 8.63 0.61 19.89
CA PRO A 78 9.46 -0.57 19.76
C PRO A 78 8.71 -1.90 19.94
N LYS A 79 7.68 -1.97 20.80
CA LYS A 79 6.91 -3.22 20.97
C LYS A 79 5.99 -3.48 19.79
N LEU A 80 5.42 -2.44 19.19
CA LEU A 80 4.63 -2.54 17.98
C LEU A 80 5.46 -3.08 16.82
N LEU A 81 6.62 -2.48 16.55
CA LEU A 81 7.47 -2.93 15.45
C LEU A 81 7.95 -4.37 15.66
N LYS A 82 8.22 -4.75 16.91
CA LYS A 82 8.57 -6.12 17.30
C LYS A 82 7.41 -7.11 17.07
N ALA A 83 6.23 -6.78 17.58
CA ALA A 83 5.04 -7.63 17.46
C ALA A 83 4.61 -7.78 16.00
N TYR A 84 4.62 -6.68 15.23
CA TYR A 84 4.30 -6.71 13.81
C TYR A 84 5.29 -7.58 13.02
N GLY A 85 6.61 -7.43 13.25
CA GLY A 85 7.61 -8.27 12.60
C GLY A 85 7.41 -9.74 12.92
N SER A 86 7.15 -10.06 14.19
CA SER A 86 6.88 -11.43 14.64
C SER A 86 5.63 -12.00 13.96
N ARG A 87 4.54 -11.23 13.87
CA ARG A 87 3.31 -11.61 13.15
C ARG A 87 3.57 -11.81 11.66
N ALA A 88 4.32 -10.91 11.02
CA ALA A 88 4.61 -11.01 9.59
C ALA A 88 5.44 -12.26 9.28
N SER A 89 6.44 -12.55 10.13
CA SER A 89 7.24 -13.77 10.09
C SER A 89 6.44 -15.05 10.37
N GLU A 90 5.44 -14.99 11.25
CA GLU A 90 4.50 -16.09 11.51
C GLU A 90 3.64 -16.38 10.27
N ILE A 91 3.01 -15.34 9.70
CA ILE A 91 2.18 -15.42 8.49
C ILE A 91 2.99 -15.98 7.32
N ALA A 92 4.20 -15.47 7.12
CA ALA A 92 5.02 -15.88 5.98
C ALA A 92 5.52 -17.33 6.04
N ARG A 93 5.44 -17.96 7.22
CA ARG A 93 5.72 -19.38 7.44
C ARG A 93 4.47 -20.26 7.41
N ASP A 94 3.30 -19.70 7.14
CA ASP A 94 2.07 -20.47 7.08
C ASP A 94 2.12 -21.45 5.89
N PRO A 95 2.07 -22.78 6.13
CA PRO A 95 2.13 -23.77 5.06
C PRO A 95 0.98 -23.64 4.05
N ARG A 96 -0.14 -23.02 4.45
CA ARG A 96 -1.29 -22.78 3.57
C ARG A 96 -1.00 -21.73 2.49
N LEU A 97 0.01 -20.90 2.70
CA LEU A 97 0.45 -19.84 1.79
C LEU A 97 1.65 -20.26 0.92
N GLU A 98 2.13 -21.50 1.07
CA GLU A 98 3.17 -22.03 0.21
C GLU A 98 2.69 -22.03 -1.24
N ALA A 99 3.56 -21.61 -2.15
CA ALA A 99 3.25 -21.61 -3.57
C ALA A 99 2.93 -23.04 -4.01
N ASN A 100 1.76 -23.25 -4.62
CA ASN A 100 1.42 -24.55 -5.18
C ASN A 100 2.53 -24.95 -6.18
N PRO A 101 3.09 -26.17 -6.08
CA PRO A 101 4.19 -26.64 -6.93
C PRO A 101 3.94 -26.44 -8.43
N ALA A 102 2.67 -26.51 -8.87
CA ALA A 102 2.29 -26.25 -10.25
C ALA A 102 2.60 -24.82 -10.73
N TYR A 103 2.62 -23.81 -9.84
CA TYR A 103 3.03 -22.45 -10.17
C TYR A 103 4.55 -22.28 -10.23
N LEU A 104 5.30 -23.12 -9.51
CA LEU A 104 6.76 -23.12 -9.53
C LEU A 104 7.31 -23.71 -10.84
N ASP A 105 6.54 -24.54 -11.52
CA ASP A 105 6.82 -25.06 -12.87
C ASP A 105 6.27 -24.15 -13.99
N GLY A 106 5.61 -23.05 -13.64
CA GLY A 106 4.97 -22.11 -14.58
C GLY A 106 5.91 -21.02 -15.13
N VAL A 107 5.33 -20.02 -15.82
CA VAL A 107 6.08 -18.93 -16.48
C VAL A 107 6.58 -17.85 -15.49
N PHE A 108 6.08 -17.83 -14.25
CA PHE A 108 6.40 -16.79 -13.26
C PHE A 108 6.77 -17.33 -11.86
N PRO A 109 7.70 -18.31 -11.76
CA PRO A 109 8.06 -18.91 -10.47
C PRO A 109 8.67 -17.87 -9.50
N GLU A 110 9.33 -16.85 -10.05
CA GLU A 110 9.94 -15.75 -9.28
C GLU A 110 8.92 -14.83 -8.58
N HIS A 111 7.65 -14.88 -8.99
CA HIS A 111 6.55 -14.09 -8.43
C HIS A 111 5.64 -14.90 -7.49
N ALA A 112 5.90 -16.20 -7.35
CA ALA A 112 5.11 -17.09 -6.52
C ALA A 112 5.38 -16.86 -5.00
N GLY A 113 4.36 -17.12 -4.18
CA GLY A 113 4.43 -17.01 -2.72
C GLY A 113 3.99 -15.65 -2.17
N VAL A 114 4.33 -15.39 -0.91
CA VAL A 114 3.91 -14.20 -0.15
C VAL A 114 4.62 -12.93 -0.62
N ASP A 115 3.88 -11.84 -0.80
CA ASP A 115 4.45 -10.53 -1.16
C ASP A 115 4.74 -9.71 0.09
N GLY A 116 5.91 -9.92 0.68
CA GLY A 116 6.43 -9.09 1.78
C GLY A 116 7.45 -8.04 1.33
N THR A 117 7.43 -7.63 0.05
CA THR A 117 8.49 -6.78 -0.54
C THR A 117 8.62 -5.44 0.19
N SER A 118 7.50 -4.73 0.40
CA SER A 118 7.48 -3.45 1.12
C SER A 118 7.88 -3.59 2.59
N ILE A 119 7.51 -4.70 3.25
CA ILE A 119 7.90 -4.96 4.66
C ILE A 119 9.40 -5.19 4.75
N TRP A 120 9.96 -6.04 3.89
CA TRP A 120 11.39 -6.34 3.92
C TRP A 120 12.22 -5.11 3.57
N ALA A 121 11.79 -4.35 2.56
CA ALA A 121 12.39 -3.06 2.20
C ALA A 121 12.38 -2.10 3.40
N ALA A 122 11.26 -1.99 4.10
CA ALA A 122 11.16 -1.20 5.33
C ALA A 122 12.10 -1.70 6.44
N ALA A 123 12.12 -3.00 6.70
CA ALA A 123 12.95 -3.61 7.74
C ALA A 123 14.45 -3.38 7.50
N THR A 124 14.90 -3.37 6.25
CA THR A 124 16.29 -3.05 5.86
C THR A 124 16.56 -1.54 5.69
N SER A 125 15.54 -0.71 5.88
CA SER A 125 15.60 0.76 5.72
C SER A 125 15.59 1.51 7.04
N GLY A 126 15.09 0.89 8.11
CA GLY A 126 15.06 1.44 9.47
C GLY A 126 13.64 1.51 10.05
N GLN A 127 13.54 1.80 11.36
CA GLN A 127 12.26 1.82 12.09
C GLN A 127 11.24 2.74 11.42
N GLY A 128 11.66 3.96 11.05
CA GLY A 128 10.82 4.92 10.35
C GLY A 128 10.12 4.35 9.12
N ALA A 129 10.83 3.56 8.33
CA ALA A 129 10.28 2.94 7.14
C ALA A 129 9.26 1.83 7.45
N ILE A 130 9.43 1.11 8.56
CA ILE A 130 8.45 0.11 9.03
C ILE A 130 7.15 0.83 9.41
N GLU A 131 7.24 1.96 10.11
CA GLU A 131 6.08 2.76 10.49
C GLU A 131 5.35 3.31 9.26
N MET A 132 6.09 3.69 8.20
CA MET A 132 5.50 4.06 6.90
C MET A 132 4.81 2.90 6.19
N HIS A 133 5.33 1.67 6.33
CA HIS A 133 4.65 0.48 5.82
C HIS A 133 3.34 0.23 6.59
N LEU A 134 3.33 0.42 7.92
CA LEU A 134 2.11 0.32 8.72
C LEU A 134 1.03 1.33 8.28
N LEU A 135 1.43 2.54 7.88
CA LEU A 135 0.52 3.51 7.24
C LEU A 135 -0.03 2.99 5.91
N ALA A 136 0.83 2.40 5.07
CA ALA A 136 0.39 1.81 3.80
C ALA A 136 -0.68 0.73 4.01
N CYS A 137 -0.54 -0.12 5.04
CA CYS A 137 -1.57 -1.09 5.41
C CYS A 137 -2.90 -0.45 5.87
N MET A 138 -2.85 0.71 6.55
CA MET A 138 -4.07 1.45 6.94
C MET A 138 -4.77 2.04 5.72
N LEU A 139 -4.02 2.64 4.80
CA LEU A 139 -4.56 3.20 3.58
C LEU A 139 -5.12 2.10 2.66
N ALA A 140 -4.39 1.00 2.50
CA ALA A 140 -4.82 -0.15 1.70
C ALA A 140 -6.10 -0.82 2.24
N ARG A 141 -6.34 -0.78 3.55
CA ARG A 141 -7.55 -1.31 4.19
C ARG A 141 -8.79 -0.44 3.92
N MET A 142 -8.62 0.88 3.84
CA MET A 142 -9.74 1.83 3.80
C MET A 142 -10.05 2.37 2.40
N TRP A 143 -9.03 2.51 1.55
CA TRP A 143 -9.12 3.24 0.29
C TRP A 143 -8.75 2.36 -0.90
N SER A 144 -9.32 2.66 -2.07
CA SER A 144 -8.94 2.04 -3.33
C SER A 144 -7.47 2.32 -3.67
N SER A 145 -6.87 1.56 -4.58
CA SER A 145 -5.47 1.78 -5.01
C SER A 145 -5.25 3.20 -5.55
N SER A 146 -6.20 3.73 -6.34
CA SER A 146 -6.09 5.08 -6.89
C SER A 146 -6.28 6.17 -5.83
N GLU A 147 -7.22 5.99 -4.89
CA GLU A 147 -7.47 6.92 -3.80
C GLU A 147 -6.28 6.96 -2.84
N ALA A 148 -5.77 5.79 -2.43
CA ALA A 148 -4.60 5.67 -1.58
C ALA A 148 -3.35 6.32 -2.20
N THR A 149 -3.12 6.11 -3.50
CA THR A 149 -2.02 6.78 -4.22
C THR A 149 -2.18 8.31 -4.20
N SER A 150 -3.40 8.83 -4.34
CA SER A 150 -3.67 10.26 -4.24
C SER A 150 -3.47 10.81 -2.83
N ILE A 151 -3.86 10.06 -1.80
CA ILE A 151 -3.59 10.39 -0.40
C ILE A 151 -2.08 10.43 -0.13
N TRP A 152 -1.32 9.45 -0.66
CA TRP A 152 0.14 9.43 -0.53
C TRP A 152 0.82 10.66 -1.14
N VAL A 153 0.37 11.10 -2.32
CA VAL A 153 0.89 12.32 -2.95
C VAL A 153 0.64 13.53 -2.05
N GLU A 154 -0.58 13.69 -1.55
CA GLU A 154 -0.92 14.79 -0.64
C GLU A 154 -0.15 14.74 0.69
N LEU A 155 0.10 13.54 1.22
CA LEU A 155 0.92 13.35 2.42
C LEU A 155 2.35 13.83 2.24
N VAL A 156 2.98 13.45 1.13
CA VAL A 156 4.37 13.81 0.81
C VAL A 156 4.47 15.33 0.58
N GLU A 157 3.52 15.91 -0.17
CA GLU A 157 3.48 17.35 -0.43
C GLU A 157 3.23 18.15 0.85
N GLY A 158 2.22 17.77 1.64
CA GLY A 158 1.91 18.41 2.92
C GLY A 158 3.08 18.34 3.90
N ARG A 159 3.78 17.21 3.96
CA ARG A 159 4.96 17.09 4.83
C ARG A 159 6.14 17.95 4.37
N LYS A 160 6.38 18.05 3.06
CA LYS A 160 7.43 18.94 2.52
C LYS A 160 7.12 20.40 2.79
N ASP A 161 5.85 20.78 2.65
CA ASP A 161 5.36 22.12 2.96
C ASP A 161 5.55 22.47 4.45
N ASP A 162 5.23 21.55 5.37
CA ASP A 162 5.55 21.69 6.80
C ASP A 162 7.04 21.91 7.06
N ILE A 163 7.91 21.10 6.45
CA ILE A 163 9.37 21.22 6.61
C ILE A 163 9.89 22.55 6.06
N SER A 164 9.30 23.06 4.97
CA SER A 164 9.70 24.33 4.36
C SER A 164 9.45 25.55 5.27
N ARG A 165 8.53 25.42 6.23
CA ARG A 165 8.22 26.45 7.23
C ARG A 165 9.11 26.41 8.47
N CYS A 166 9.91 25.36 8.65
CA CYS A 166 10.79 25.23 9.80
C CYS A 166 12.03 26.13 9.68
N ASP A 167 12.54 26.59 10.83
CA ASP A 167 13.78 27.37 10.87
C ASP A 167 15.00 26.49 10.49
N PRO A 168 15.79 26.87 9.47
CA PRO A 168 16.97 26.12 9.03
C PRO A 168 18.15 26.16 10.00
N SER A 169 18.14 27.04 11.01
CA SER A 169 19.24 27.19 11.97
C SER A 169 19.29 26.08 13.02
N GLU A 170 18.25 25.25 13.12
CA GLU A 170 18.22 24.12 14.05
C GLU A 170 18.91 22.86 13.45
N PRO A 171 19.95 22.30 14.11
CA PRO A 171 20.71 21.16 13.56
C PRO A 171 19.88 19.90 13.28
N LEU A 172 18.84 19.66 14.08
CA LEU A 172 17.89 18.55 13.92
C LEU A 172 17.04 18.67 12.65
N HIS A 173 16.96 19.86 12.05
CA HIS A 173 16.20 20.11 10.83
C HIS A 173 17.02 19.91 9.57
N LEU A 174 18.36 19.95 9.63
CA LEU A 174 19.18 19.87 8.42
C LEU A 174 18.98 18.56 7.67
N SER A 175 18.97 17.41 8.35
CA SER A 175 18.75 16.09 7.72
C SER A 175 17.33 15.96 7.14
N THR A 176 16.32 16.52 7.80
CA THR A 176 14.93 16.46 7.36
C THR A 176 14.61 17.45 6.25
N MET A 177 15.17 18.67 6.29
CA MET A 177 15.12 19.63 5.19
C MET A 177 15.75 19.06 3.93
N THR A 178 16.87 18.35 4.12
CA THR A 178 17.57 17.65 3.07
C THR A 178 16.72 16.51 2.48
N ALA A 179 16.03 15.73 3.32
CA ALA A 179 15.07 14.72 2.86
C ALA A 179 13.86 15.32 2.11
N ALA A 180 13.38 16.51 2.48
CA ALA A 180 12.25 17.17 1.82
C ALA A 180 12.54 17.53 0.34
N GLN A 181 13.80 17.79 0.00
CA GLN A 181 14.23 18.08 -1.36
C GLN A 181 14.20 16.83 -2.27
N VAL A 182 14.13 15.63 -1.69
CA VAL A 182 14.17 14.38 -2.44
C VAL A 182 12.83 14.14 -3.14
N HIS A 183 12.87 13.92 -4.45
CA HIS A 183 11.67 13.61 -5.23
C HIS A 183 11.24 12.15 -5.01
N ILE A 184 9.93 11.95 -4.76
CA ILE A 184 9.26 10.65 -4.70
C ILE A 184 8.15 10.71 -5.75
N THR A 185 8.20 9.84 -6.75
CA THR A 185 7.24 9.88 -7.85
C THR A 185 5.91 9.26 -7.43
N ARG A 186 4.83 9.62 -8.14
CA ARG A 186 3.52 9.00 -7.94
C ARG A 186 3.55 7.49 -8.16
N ASP A 187 4.34 7.03 -9.14
CA ASP A 187 4.46 5.60 -9.45
C ASP A 187 5.17 4.83 -8.33
N GLN A 188 6.19 5.45 -7.69
CA GLN A 188 6.83 4.88 -6.50
C GLN A 188 5.85 4.72 -5.34
N LEU A 189 4.97 5.71 -5.14
CA LEU A 189 3.93 5.65 -4.10
C LEU A 189 2.88 4.59 -4.41
N ALA A 190 2.51 4.43 -5.68
CA ALA A 190 1.58 3.40 -6.13
C ALA A 190 2.17 1.99 -5.96
N GLU A 191 3.44 1.79 -6.31
CA GLU A 191 4.15 0.51 -6.10
C GLU A 191 4.23 0.16 -4.61
N TRP A 192 4.53 1.15 -3.77
CA TRP A 192 4.58 1.00 -2.31
C TRP A 192 3.22 0.57 -1.73
N ASP A 193 2.13 1.27 -2.07
CA ASP A 193 0.77 0.92 -1.64
C ASP A 193 0.35 -0.46 -2.16
N ASN A 194 0.64 -0.76 -3.42
CA ASN A 194 0.27 -2.04 -4.03
C ASN A 194 0.95 -3.22 -3.34
N SER A 195 2.24 -3.10 -2.97
CA SER A 195 2.91 -4.15 -2.20
C SER A 195 2.29 -4.31 -0.81
N ALA A 196 1.99 -3.22 -0.11
CA ALA A 196 1.34 -3.29 1.20
C ALA A 196 -0.07 -3.91 1.13
N ARG A 197 -0.81 -3.60 0.06
CA ARG A 197 -2.13 -4.18 -0.22
C ARG A 197 -2.07 -5.66 -0.57
N SER A 198 -1.06 -6.06 -1.34
CA SER A 198 -0.77 -7.46 -1.66
C SER A 198 -0.51 -8.26 -0.37
N TRP A 199 0.37 -7.75 0.50
CA TRP A 199 0.62 -8.29 1.83
C TRP A 199 -0.65 -8.40 2.67
N LEU A 200 -1.45 -7.33 2.73
CA LEU A 200 -2.64 -7.25 3.58
C LEU A 200 -3.62 -8.38 3.31
N ARG A 201 -3.81 -8.74 2.02
CA ARG A 201 -4.66 -9.86 1.61
C ARG A 201 -4.11 -11.21 2.07
N THR A 202 -2.81 -11.43 1.90
CA THR A 202 -2.17 -12.65 2.39
C THR A 202 -2.30 -12.77 3.92
N ALA A 203 -2.16 -11.66 4.63
CA ALA A 203 -2.32 -11.63 6.08
C ALA A 203 -3.78 -11.89 6.52
N ASP A 204 -4.76 -11.38 5.76
CA ASP A 204 -6.19 -11.65 5.98
C ASP A 204 -6.50 -13.14 5.78
N GLU A 205 -5.98 -13.76 4.73
CA GLU A 205 -6.15 -15.18 4.45
C GLU A 205 -5.53 -16.05 5.55
N ALA A 206 -4.30 -15.75 5.97
CA ALA A 206 -3.63 -16.48 7.05
C ALA A 206 -4.40 -16.37 8.39
N ASN A 207 -4.95 -15.20 8.71
CA ASN A 207 -5.62 -14.93 9.97
C ASN A 207 -7.15 -14.87 9.86
N GLN A 208 -7.73 -15.50 8.81
CA GLN A 208 -9.12 -15.33 8.41
C GLN A 208 -10.13 -15.42 9.55
N SER A 209 -9.98 -16.38 10.46
CA SER A 209 -10.90 -16.56 11.60
C SER A 209 -10.89 -15.35 12.55
N LYS A 210 -9.70 -14.92 13.00
CA LYS A 210 -9.55 -13.76 13.90
C LYS A 210 -9.94 -12.47 13.20
N GLN A 211 -9.55 -12.33 11.94
CA GLN A 211 -9.87 -11.17 11.14
C GLN A 211 -11.38 -11.05 10.93
N LYS A 212 -12.07 -12.13 10.58
CA LYS A 212 -13.54 -12.15 10.45
C LYS A 212 -14.22 -11.79 11.77
N GLN A 213 -13.73 -12.33 12.89
CA GLN A 213 -14.28 -12.00 14.21
C GLN A 213 -14.10 -10.50 14.54
N LEU A 214 -12.91 -9.95 14.30
CA LEU A 214 -12.65 -8.53 14.48
C LEU A 214 -13.57 -7.69 13.58
N MET A 215 -13.66 -8.00 12.28
CA MET A 215 -14.50 -7.27 11.33
C MET A 215 -15.99 -7.33 11.69
N LEU A 216 -16.49 -8.44 12.24
CA LEU A 216 -17.85 -8.53 12.76
C LEU A 216 -18.08 -7.61 13.97
N ILE A 217 -17.10 -7.49 14.87
CA ILE A 217 -17.18 -6.54 15.98
C ILE A 217 -17.19 -5.11 15.44
N LEU A 218 -16.28 -4.79 14.53
CA LEU A 218 -16.14 -3.45 13.96
C LEU A 218 -17.41 -3.00 13.23
N ARG A 219 -18.04 -3.86 12.44
CA ARG A 219 -19.30 -3.55 11.71
C ARG A 219 -20.43 -3.03 12.61
N ASN A 220 -20.43 -3.38 13.89
CA ASN A 220 -21.47 -2.96 14.84
C ASN A 220 -21.16 -1.64 15.55
N LEU A 221 -20.04 -0.99 15.23
CA LEU A 221 -19.62 0.27 15.82
C LEU A 221 -19.83 1.42 14.83
N SER A 222 -20.32 2.57 15.28
CA SER A 222 -20.42 3.79 14.47
C SER A 222 -19.48 4.84 15.03
N LEU A 223 -18.19 4.73 14.68
CA LEU A 223 -17.14 5.63 15.19
C LEU A 223 -16.45 6.36 14.03
N PRO A 224 -16.33 7.70 14.09
CA PRO A 224 -15.48 8.42 13.14
C PRO A 224 -14.01 8.05 13.41
N ILE A 225 -13.27 7.78 12.33
CA ILE A 225 -11.82 7.58 12.40
C ILE A 225 -11.12 8.93 12.66
N SER A 226 -11.62 9.99 12.03
CA SER A 226 -11.13 11.36 12.19
C SER A 226 -12.26 12.37 12.03
N ALA A 227 -12.14 13.51 12.72
CA ALA A 227 -13.01 14.68 12.53
C ALA A 227 -12.33 15.80 11.71
N GLU A 228 -11.06 15.61 11.34
CA GLU A 228 -10.27 16.59 10.60
C GLU A 228 -10.77 16.76 9.17
N ARG A 229 -10.70 18.02 8.68
CA ARG A 229 -11.15 18.37 7.32
C ARG A 229 -10.03 18.37 6.29
N SER A 230 -8.77 18.29 6.70
CA SER A 230 -7.62 18.20 5.82
C SER A 230 -7.22 16.73 5.66
N THR A 231 -6.99 16.26 4.43
CA THR A 231 -6.51 14.87 4.21
C THR A 231 -5.16 14.67 4.87
N TYR A 232 -4.22 15.61 4.68
CA TYR A 232 -2.91 15.56 5.31
C TYR A 232 -3.01 15.37 6.85
N ARG A 233 -3.69 16.29 7.55
CA ARG A 233 -3.80 16.21 9.03
C ARG A 233 -4.61 15.00 9.46
N SER A 234 -5.73 14.73 8.79
CA SER A 234 -6.58 13.61 9.15
C SER A 234 -5.84 12.28 9.07
N VAL A 235 -5.04 12.06 8.03
CA VAL A 235 -4.28 10.80 7.86
C VAL A 235 -3.11 10.73 8.83
N LEU A 236 -2.39 11.84 9.02
CA LEU A 236 -1.28 11.90 9.94
C LEU A 236 -1.71 11.64 11.39
N ASP A 237 -2.72 12.36 11.89
CA ASP A 237 -3.18 12.23 13.27
C ASP A 237 -3.78 10.84 13.54
N THR A 238 -4.55 10.32 12.58
CA THR A 238 -5.11 8.95 12.67
C THR A 238 -4.01 7.91 12.80
N TRP A 239 -2.98 8.01 11.95
CA TRP A 239 -1.86 7.07 11.93
C TRP A 239 -1.01 7.16 13.20
N LEU A 240 -0.58 8.36 13.59
CA LEU A 240 0.24 8.55 14.79
C LEU A 240 -0.53 8.16 16.07
N SER A 241 -1.83 8.41 16.11
CA SER A 241 -2.71 7.95 17.19
C SER A 241 -2.79 6.42 17.23
N ALA A 242 -3.00 5.77 16.08
CA ALA A 242 -3.04 4.30 16.00
C ALA A 242 -1.71 3.66 16.46
N LEU A 243 -0.56 4.20 16.01
CA LEU A 243 0.77 3.76 16.43
C LEU A 243 0.93 3.84 17.96
N SER A 244 0.64 5.01 18.52
CA SER A 244 0.79 5.29 19.96
C SER A 244 -0.17 4.47 20.82
N MET A 245 -1.42 4.30 20.39
CA MET A 245 -2.40 3.50 21.10
C MET A 245 -2.03 2.02 21.09
N MET A 246 -1.56 1.50 19.95
CA MET A 246 -1.19 0.10 19.84
C MET A 246 0.07 -0.24 20.65
N GLU A 247 1.07 0.64 20.65
CA GLU A 247 2.25 0.50 21.54
C GLU A 247 1.82 0.39 23.01
N ARG A 248 0.86 1.22 23.45
CA ARG A 248 0.32 1.17 24.81
C ARG A 248 -0.41 -0.14 25.11
N VAL A 249 -1.23 -0.64 24.17
CA VAL A 249 -1.90 -1.95 24.30
C VAL A 249 -0.87 -3.08 24.45
N LEU A 250 0.17 -3.08 23.62
CA LEU A 250 1.26 -4.07 23.70
C LEU A 250 2.09 -3.92 24.98
N CYS A 251 2.13 -2.73 25.58
CA CYS A 251 2.66 -2.52 26.92
C CYS A 251 1.75 -3.03 28.05
N GLY A 252 0.56 -3.55 27.74
CA GLY A 252 -0.42 -3.98 28.74
C GLY A 252 -1.23 -2.85 29.35
N THR A 253 -1.26 -1.67 28.71
CA THR A 253 -2.06 -0.53 29.16
C THR A 253 -3.41 -0.55 28.45
N ALA A 254 -4.49 -0.77 29.21
CA ALA A 254 -5.84 -0.73 28.67
C ALA A 254 -6.12 0.60 27.98
N GLN A 255 -6.73 0.55 26.80
CA GLN A 255 -7.08 1.72 26.00
C GLN A 255 -8.59 1.87 25.91
N ARG A 256 -9.09 3.08 26.16
CA ARG A 256 -10.46 3.48 25.82
C ARG A 256 -10.45 4.01 24.39
N VAL A 257 -11.31 3.48 23.54
CA VAL A 257 -11.45 3.90 22.14
C VAL A 257 -12.45 5.03 22.05
N GLU A 258 -11.97 6.20 21.64
CA GLU A 258 -12.79 7.40 21.38
C GLU A 258 -12.94 7.67 19.88
N THR A 259 -11.94 7.27 19.09
CA THR A 259 -11.93 7.37 17.62
C THR A 259 -11.62 6.03 16.98
N GLY A 260 -12.04 5.84 15.73
CA GLY A 260 -11.82 4.60 14.97
C GLY A 260 -10.35 4.32 14.58
N ALA A 261 -9.40 5.18 14.93
CA ALA A 261 -8.01 5.09 14.52
C ALA A 261 -7.33 3.77 14.93
N ILE A 262 -7.42 3.39 16.21
CA ILE A 262 -6.85 2.12 16.68
C ILE A 262 -7.55 0.93 16.02
N LEU A 263 -8.86 0.99 15.78
CA LEU A 263 -9.62 -0.09 15.17
C LEU A 263 -9.16 -0.37 13.74
N LEU A 264 -8.87 0.71 12.98
CA LEU A 264 -8.23 0.61 11.68
C LEU A 264 -6.84 -0.04 11.80
N GLY A 265 -6.01 0.41 12.74
CA GLY A 265 -4.70 -0.20 13.03
C GLY A 265 -4.77 -1.70 13.34
N LEU A 266 -5.69 -2.14 14.21
CA LEU A 266 -5.90 -3.55 14.55
C LEU A 266 -6.23 -4.38 13.30
N SER A 267 -7.17 -3.90 12.49
CA SER A 267 -7.60 -4.58 11.25
C SER A 267 -6.51 -4.59 10.16
N SER A 268 -5.59 -3.63 10.18
CA SER A 268 -4.52 -3.50 9.20
C SER A 268 -3.26 -4.27 9.59
N TRP A 269 -2.92 -4.34 10.87
CA TRP A 269 -1.65 -4.88 11.34
C TRP A 269 -1.73 -6.32 11.86
N HIS A 270 -2.93 -6.90 11.86
CA HIS A 270 -3.18 -8.29 12.23
C HIS A 270 -2.69 -8.63 13.63
N LEU A 271 -2.86 -7.68 14.55
CA LEU A 271 -2.62 -7.84 15.98
C LEU A 271 -3.99 -7.76 16.66
N TYR A 272 -4.34 -8.78 17.44
CA TYR A 272 -5.70 -8.95 17.92
C TYR A 272 -5.80 -8.97 19.46
N PRO A 273 -5.80 -7.79 20.11
CA PRO A 273 -6.18 -7.68 21.50
C PRO A 273 -7.52 -8.38 21.74
N ASP A 274 -7.66 -9.04 22.88
CA ASP A 274 -8.90 -9.72 23.31
C ASP A 274 -9.34 -10.94 22.47
N LEU A 275 -8.61 -11.35 21.42
CA LEU A 275 -8.87 -12.56 20.62
C LEU A 275 -7.83 -13.68 20.87
N ASN A 276 -7.31 -13.78 22.10
CA ASN A 276 -6.26 -14.73 22.50
C ASN A 276 -5.02 -14.69 21.58
N ASP A 277 -4.57 -13.48 21.24
CA ASP A 277 -3.35 -13.29 20.46
C ASP A 277 -2.10 -13.39 21.38
N PRO A 278 -1.20 -14.37 21.15
CA PRO A 278 0.01 -14.53 21.97
C PRO A 278 1.00 -13.37 21.86
N LEU A 279 0.90 -12.54 20.81
CA LEU A 279 1.75 -11.37 20.60
C LEU A 279 1.26 -10.14 21.36
N VAL A 280 0.06 -10.20 21.95
CA VAL A 280 -0.51 -9.11 22.74
C VAL A 280 -0.50 -9.49 24.22
N SER A 281 -0.10 -8.54 25.07
CA SER A 281 -0.16 -8.72 26.52
C SER A 281 -1.61 -8.99 26.97
N LYS A 282 -1.81 -9.96 27.87
CA LYS A 282 -3.15 -10.26 28.44
C LYS A 282 -3.78 -9.06 29.17
N SER A 283 -2.97 -8.10 29.60
CA SER A 283 -3.43 -6.85 30.25
C SER A 283 -3.80 -5.76 29.23
N GLY A 284 -3.43 -5.93 27.96
CA GLY A 284 -3.72 -5.00 26.87
C GLY A 284 -5.14 -5.20 26.36
N VAL A 285 -6.10 -4.55 27.01
CA VAL A 285 -7.52 -4.61 26.64
C VAL A 285 -7.92 -3.34 25.89
N VAL A 286 -8.73 -3.49 24.84
CA VAL A 286 -9.28 -2.37 24.07
C VAL A 286 -10.77 -2.24 24.38
N THR A 287 -11.14 -1.20 25.12
CA THR A 287 -12.54 -0.96 25.51
C THR A 287 -13.18 0.07 24.58
N VAL A 288 -14.25 -0.33 23.90
CA VAL A 288 -15.01 0.57 23.02
C VAL A 288 -16.26 1.07 23.75
N GLY A 289 -16.41 2.40 23.84
CA GLY A 289 -17.66 3.01 24.29
C GLY A 289 -18.68 3.00 23.15
N ILE A 290 -19.87 2.44 23.39
CA ILE A 290 -20.96 2.43 22.41
C ILE A 290 -21.88 3.61 22.72
N GLU A 291 -21.68 4.75 22.05
CA GLU A 291 -22.70 5.80 21.97
C GLU A 291 -23.49 5.59 20.67
N THR A 292 -24.68 5.00 20.77
CA THR A 292 -25.59 4.84 19.64
C THR A 292 -26.39 6.14 19.46
N SER A 293 -25.96 6.99 18.53
CA SER A 293 -26.82 8.08 18.05
C SER A 293 -27.72 7.54 16.93
N PRO A 294 -29.05 7.55 17.07
CA PRO A 294 -29.98 7.00 16.07
C PRO A 294 -29.98 7.74 14.72
N ALA A 295 -29.18 8.81 14.57
CA ALA A 295 -29.08 9.62 13.37
C ALA A 295 -27.99 9.17 12.37
N GLN A 296 -27.12 8.21 12.72
CA GLN A 296 -26.04 7.77 11.84
C GLN A 296 -26.39 6.45 11.13
N GLN A 297 -26.59 6.53 9.81
CA GLN A 297 -26.87 5.38 8.93
C GLN A 297 -25.59 4.57 8.57
N ALA A 298 -24.41 5.01 9.00
CA ALA A 298 -23.15 4.32 8.72
C ALA A 298 -22.90 3.16 9.70
N THR A 299 -22.86 1.94 9.18
CA THR A 299 -22.44 0.74 9.90
C THR A 299 -20.92 0.55 9.80
N GLY A 300 -20.21 0.50 10.92
CA GLY A 300 -18.75 0.35 10.97
C GLY A 300 -18.00 1.68 11.19
N PRO A 301 -16.73 1.64 11.66
CA PRO A 301 -15.89 2.83 11.69
C PRO A 301 -15.76 3.41 10.28
N TYR A 302 -15.90 4.73 10.19
CA TYR A 302 -15.91 5.44 8.91
C TYR A 302 -14.87 6.55 8.86
N TRP A 303 -14.37 6.82 7.67
CA TRP A 303 -13.38 7.85 7.41
C TRP A 303 -13.79 8.69 6.20
N SER A 304 -13.92 10.01 6.41
CA SER A 304 -14.22 10.97 5.35
C SER A 304 -12.98 11.81 5.02
N LEU A 305 -12.58 11.86 3.75
CA LEU A 305 -11.42 12.63 3.27
C LEU A 305 -11.76 13.44 2.00
N PRO A 306 -11.32 14.70 1.86
CA PRO A 306 -11.42 15.45 0.62
C PRO A 306 -10.28 15.07 -0.34
N LEU A 307 -10.59 14.35 -1.42
CA LEU A 307 -9.56 13.81 -2.34
C LEU A 307 -9.24 14.79 -3.48
N ALA A 308 -8.44 15.81 -3.20
CA ALA A 308 -8.05 16.82 -4.20
C ALA A 308 -7.13 16.29 -5.33
N HIS A 309 -6.39 15.22 -5.06
CA HIS A 309 -5.39 14.66 -5.97
C HIS A 309 -5.88 13.46 -6.79
N LEU A 310 -7.18 13.17 -6.80
CA LEU A 310 -7.75 12.07 -7.60
C LEU A 310 -7.76 12.48 -9.08
N LYS A 311 -6.99 11.78 -9.93
CA LYS A 311 -7.03 12.03 -11.37
C LYS A 311 -8.42 11.68 -11.90
N HIS A 312 -8.98 12.54 -12.76
CA HIS A 312 -10.24 12.40 -13.50
C HIS A 312 -11.52 13.03 -12.91
N TYR A 313 -11.47 13.70 -11.75
CA TYR A 313 -12.62 14.44 -11.23
C TYR A 313 -12.29 15.91 -10.94
N GLY A 314 -13.32 16.77 -10.99
CA GLY A 314 -13.24 18.23 -10.85
C GLY A 314 -12.92 18.68 -9.43
N SER A 315 -13.66 19.67 -8.90
CA SER A 315 -13.46 20.17 -7.52
C SER A 315 -13.45 19.03 -6.48
N PRO A 316 -12.59 19.10 -5.44
CA PRO A 316 -12.43 18.03 -4.45
C PRO A 316 -13.78 17.63 -3.81
N GLU A 317 -14.21 16.40 -4.07
CA GLU A 317 -15.38 15.81 -3.42
C GLU A 317 -14.95 15.09 -2.13
N CYS A 318 -15.74 15.24 -1.08
CA CYS A 318 -15.51 14.54 0.18
C CYS A 318 -15.99 13.09 0.04
N VAL A 319 -15.06 12.14 0.09
CA VAL A 319 -15.36 10.71 -0.01
C VAL A 319 -15.41 10.12 1.39
N GLN A 320 -16.49 9.42 1.72
CA GLN A 320 -16.63 8.66 2.97
C GLN A 320 -16.48 7.17 2.69
N ARG A 321 -15.60 6.50 3.44
CA ARG A 321 -15.40 5.06 3.41
C ARG A 321 -15.74 4.45 4.77
N THR A 322 -16.26 3.23 4.75
CA THR A 322 -16.50 2.41 5.94
C THR A 322 -15.58 1.19 5.90
N LEU A 323 -15.20 0.67 7.07
CA LEU A 323 -14.58 -0.65 7.20
C LEU A 323 -15.59 -1.73 6.77
N SER A 324 -15.73 -1.95 5.46
CA SER A 324 -16.60 -2.96 4.84
C SER A 324 -15.85 -3.72 3.75
N ASP A 325 -16.13 -5.02 3.65
CA ASP A 325 -15.45 -6.00 2.77
C ASP A 325 -15.23 -5.49 1.33
N ASP A 326 -14.03 -5.79 0.81
CA ASP A 326 -13.50 -5.59 -0.55
C ASP A 326 -14.60 -5.45 -1.62
N SER A 327 -15.02 -4.21 -1.92
CA SER A 327 -16.04 -3.93 -2.93
C SER A 327 -15.48 -3.78 -4.34
N GLU A 328 -14.17 -3.91 -4.52
CA GLU A 328 -13.48 -3.48 -5.75
C GLU A 328 -12.82 -4.62 -6.55
N ARG A 329 -12.93 -5.87 -6.10
CA ARG A 329 -12.24 -6.98 -6.79
C ARG A 329 -13.19 -8.08 -7.22
N LEU A 330 -12.95 -8.45 -8.47
CA LEU A 330 -13.42 -9.66 -9.11
C LEU A 330 -12.30 -10.70 -8.96
N THR A 331 -12.63 -11.93 -8.59
CA THR A 331 -11.79 -13.11 -8.76
C THR A 331 -11.39 -13.27 -10.23
N PHE A 332 -10.38 -14.10 -10.53
CA PHE A 332 -9.98 -14.33 -11.92
C PHE A 332 -11.13 -14.87 -12.78
N ASP A 333 -11.98 -15.71 -12.19
CA ASP A 333 -13.18 -16.24 -12.85
C ASP A 333 -14.22 -15.13 -13.10
N GLU A 334 -14.41 -14.22 -12.14
CA GLU A 334 -15.30 -13.08 -12.31
C GLU A 334 -14.75 -12.05 -13.32
N TYR A 335 -13.43 -11.86 -13.39
CA TYR A 335 -12.79 -11.06 -14.43
C TYR A 335 -12.98 -11.68 -15.82
N LEU A 336 -12.79 -13.00 -15.95
CA LEU A 336 -13.05 -13.72 -17.19
C LEU A 336 -14.52 -13.59 -17.62
N ALA A 337 -15.45 -13.64 -16.67
CA ALA A 337 -16.87 -13.42 -16.94
C ALA A 337 -17.15 -11.99 -17.45
N VAL A 338 -16.49 -10.97 -16.89
CA VAL A 338 -16.61 -9.58 -17.36
C VAL A 338 -15.96 -9.40 -18.73
N ALA A 339 -14.79 -10.00 -18.98
CA ALA A 339 -14.12 -9.95 -20.28
C ALA A 339 -14.95 -10.64 -21.37
N LEU A 340 -15.54 -11.81 -21.05
CA LEU A 340 -16.46 -12.52 -21.93
C LEU A 340 -17.71 -11.68 -22.18
N GLY A 341 -18.34 -11.14 -21.14
CA GLY A 341 -19.50 -10.25 -21.26
C GLY A 341 -19.22 -9.03 -22.14
N SER A 342 -18.03 -8.43 -22.00
CA SER A 342 -17.57 -7.28 -22.80
C SER A 342 -17.34 -7.64 -24.27
N PHE A 343 -16.85 -8.85 -24.54
CA PHE A 343 -16.70 -9.37 -25.91
C PHE A 343 -18.07 -9.62 -26.56
N LEU A 344 -19.01 -10.14 -25.79
CA LEU A 344 -20.37 -10.46 -26.25
C LEU A 344 -21.27 -9.23 -26.36
N THR A 345 -20.98 -8.11 -25.69
CA THR A 345 -21.81 -6.88 -25.78
C THR A 345 -21.89 -6.26 -27.17
N ASN A 346 -21.00 -6.63 -28.09
CA ASN A 346 -21.03 -6.17 -29.47
C ASN A 346 -21.82 -7.11 -30.41
N TRP A 347 -22.50 -8.11 -29.86
CA TRP A 347 -23.24 -9.10 -30.64
C TRP A 347 -24.72 -8.70 -30.70
N ASP A 348 -25.20 -8.43 -31.92
CA ASP A 348 -26.58 -8.00 -32.15
C ASP A 348 -27.56 -9.17 -31.95
N ASP A 349 -28.54 -8.92 -31.09
CA ASP A 349 -29.68 -9.79 -30.80
C ASP A 349 -29.32 -11.27 -30.43
N PRO A 350 -28.66 -11.49 -29.27
CA PRO A 350 -28.14 -12.79 -28.85
C PRO A 350 -29.18 -13.90 -28.70
N ALA A 351 -30.47 -13.55 -28.61
CA ALA A 351 -31.55 -14.53 -28.55
C ALA A 351 -31.85 -15.18 -29.93
N GLN A 352 -31.60 -14.47 -31.04
CA GLN A 352 -31.86 -15.01 -32.39
C GLN A 352 -30.68 -15.81 -32.94
N ASN A 353 -29.45 -15.42 -32.58
CA ASN A 353 -28.22 -16.00 -33.13
C ASN A 353 -27.48 -16.91 -32.14
N ILE A 354 -28.18 -17.42 -31.12
CA ILE A 354 -27.58 -18.16 -30.00
C ILE A 354 -26.76 -19.37 -30.46
N GLN A 355 -27.15 -20.01 -31.56
CA GLN A 355 -26.47 -21.18 -32.11
C GLN A 355 -25.13 -20.81 -32.75
N GLU A 356 -25.11 -19.79 -33.62
CA GLU A 356 -23.87 -19.27 -34.24
C GLU A 356 -22.90 -18.72 -33.18
N TYR A 357 -23.45 -18.01 -32.18
CA TYR A 357 -22.72 -17.48 -31.04
C TYR A 357 -22.11 -18.56 -30.16
N SER A 358 -22.86 -19.64 -29.90
CA SER A 358 -22.33 -20.79 -29.18
C SER A 358 -21.24 -21.53 -29.96
N GLU A 359 -21.36 -21.65 -31.28
CA GLU A 359 -20.33 -22.23 -32.14
C GLU A 359 -19.05 -21.40 -32.14
N VAL A 360 -19.15 -20.07 -32.20
CA VAL A 360 -17.98 -19.19 -32.12
C VAL A 360 -17.27 -19.33 -30.78
N ILE A 361 -18.01 -19.38 -29.66
CA ILE A 361 -17.42 -19.57 -28.32
C ILE A 361 -16.74 -20.95 -28.22
N ILE A 362 -17.40 -22.02 -28.66
CA ILE A 362 -16.84 -23.37 -28.64
C ILE A 362 -15.57 -23.43 -29.50
N THR A 363 -15.63 -22.89 -30.72
CA THR A 363 -14.50 -22.86 -31.65
C THR A 363 -13.35 -22.02 -31.11
N PHE A 364 -13.64 -20.90 -30.44
CA PHE A 364 -12.63 -20.06 -29.80
C PHE A 364 -11.96 -20.78 -28.61
N VAL A 365 -12.73 -21.49 -27.79
CA VAL A 365 -12.21 -22.30 -26.68
C VAL A 365 -11.36 -23.47 -27.21
N GLU A 366 -11.80 -24.15 -28.27
CA GLU A 366 -11.03 -25.19 -28.94
C GLU A 366 -9.77 -24.64 -29.60
N TYR A 367 -9.85 -23.46 -30.23
CA TYR A 367 -8.70 -22.75 -30.76
C TYR A 367 -7.70 -22.42 -29.65
N LEU A 368 -8.13 -21.86 -28.52
CA LEU A 368 -7.25 -21.60 -27.38
C LEU A 368 -6.62 -22.88 -26.82
N ARG A 369 -7.36 -24.00 -26.77
CA ARG A 369 -6.80 -25.30 -26.34
C ARG A 369 -5.79 -25.87 -27.32
N ASN A 370 -5.92 -25.59 -28.61
CA ASN A 370 -5.11 -26.16 -29.69
C ASN A 370 -4.04 -25.21 -30.23
N CYS A 371 -4.04 -23.94 -29.81
CA CYS A 371 -3.05 -22.95 -30.23
C CYS A 371 -1.72 -23.26 -29.54
N PRO A 372 -0.60 -23.44 -30.28
CA PRO A 372 0.73 -23.67 -29.72
C PRO A 372 1.35 -22.35 -29.25
N LEU A 373 0.57 -21.51 -28.58
CA LEU A 373 1.11 -20.45 -27.74
C LEU A 373 1.35 -21.08 -26.36
N PRO A 374 2.41 -20.70 -25.64
CA PRO A 374 2.61 -21.16 -24.28
C PRO A 374 1.42 -20.68 -23.47
N MET A 375 0.46 -21.58 -23.23
CA MET A 375 -0.72 -21.31 -22.42
C MET A 375 -0.22 -20.87 -21.04
N PRO A 376 -0.42 -19.60 -20.63
CA PRO A 376 -0.13 -19.22 -19.27
C PRO A 376 -1.24 -19.85 -18.44
N THR A 377 -0.94 -20.99 -17.83
CA THR A 377 -1.76 -21.51 -16.74
C THR A 377 -1.68 -20.49 -15.61
N THR A 378 -2.73 -19.64 -15.56
CA THR A 378 -3.08 -18.74 -14.46
C THR A 378 -2.00 -17.73 -14.05
N GLY A 379 -2.07 -16.51 -14.60
CA GLY A 379 -1.28 -15.37 -14.13
C GLY A 379 -1.21 -14.22 -15.13
N ILE A 380 -1.98 -13.16 -14.84
CA ILE A 380 -1.81 -11.72 -15.17
C ILE A 380 -1.05 -11.41 -16.48
N LEU A 381 -1.80 -11.00 -17.51
CA LEU A 381 -1.25 -10.36 -18.70
C LEU A 381 -0.96 -8.87 -18.43
N ASP A 382 0.30 -8.49 -18.58
CA ASP A 382 0.73 -7.09 -18.72
C ASP A 382 0.13 -6.48 -19.99
N ILE A 383 -0.69 -5.44 -19.82
CA ILE A 383 -1.34 -4.68 -20.91
C ILE A 383 -0.35 -3.79 -21.68
N ALA A 384 0.94 -3.76 -21.30
CA ALA A 384 1.92 -2.85 -21.92
C ALA A 384 2.36 -3.22 -23.35
N MET A 385 2.22 -4.48 -23.79
CA MET A 385 2.78 -4.91 -25.09
C MET A 385 1.85 -4.77 -26.30
N LEU A 386 0.55 -4.51 -26.12
CA LEU A 386 -0.38 -4.40 -27.27
C LEU A 386 -0.50 -2.97 -27.82
N THR A 387 0.01 -1.96 -27.12
CA THR A 387 0.02 -0.55 -27.59
C THR A 387 1.20 -0.19 -28.48
N GLU A 388 2.33 -0.91 -28.43
CA GLU A 388 3.48 -0.59 -29.29
C GLU A 388 3.38 -1.19 -30.70
N GLN A 389 2.64 -2.28 -30.88
CA GLN A 389 2.50 -2.91 -32.19
C GLN A 389 1.52 -2.19 -33.13
N LYS A 390 0.68 -1.29 -32.59
CA LYS A 390 -0.16 -0.38 -33.38
C LYS A 390 0.56 0.91 -33.81
N ARG A 391 1.65 1.30 -33.15
CA ARG A 391 2.43 2.49 -33.53
C ARG A 391 3.48 2.22 -34.60
N SER A 392 3.95 0.98 -34.73
CA SER A 392 4.91 0.60 -35.77
C SER A 392 4.28 0.21 -37.12
N LYS A 393 2.94 0.07 -37.19
CA LYS A 393 2.22 -0.18 -38.46
C LYS A 393 1.59 1.06 -39.09
N SER A 394 1.54 2.20 -38.40
CA SER A 394 1.00 3.46 -38.96
C SER A 394 2.05 4.37 -39.61
N VAL A 395 3.32 3.92 -39.73
CA VAL A 395 4.42 4.71 -40.33
C VAL A 395 4.93 4.11 -41.64
N VAL A 396 4.39 2.96 -42.09
CA VAL A 396 4.82 2.32 -43.35
C VAL A 396 3.86 2.58 -44.54
N ASP A 397 2.66 3.13 -44.31
CA ASP A 397 1.68 3.43 -45.37
C ASP A 397 1.51 4.94 -45.66
N ASN A 398 2.58 5.71 -45.63
CA ASN A 398 2.62 7.04 -46.23
C ASN A 398 4.03 7.33 -46.77
N SER A 399 4.35 6.75 -47.93
CA SER A 399 5.38 7.19 -48.91
C SER A 399 5.04 6.61 -50.27
#